data_AF-A0A840RVN1-F1
#
_entry.id   AF-A0A840RVN1-F1
#
_cell.length_a   1.000
_cell.length_b   1.000
_cell.length_c   1.000
_cell.angle_alpha   90.00
_cell.angle_beta   90.00
_cell.angle_gamma   90.00
#
_symmetry.space_group_name_H-M   'P 1'
#
loop_
_entity.id
_entity.type
_entity.pdbx_description
1 polymer ?
#
loop_
_entity_poly.entity_id
_entity_poly.type
_entity_poly.pdbx_seq_one_letter_code
_entity_poly.pdbx_strand_id
1 'polypeptide(L)'
;MSTSASTNKFFKLSLGLTLVLGSVVAQQATAHGYVDSPKSRSLACYEGINSNCRAPYEPQGVEFGGGGGAFGVLPPGNEAFPVGGPKDGDIAAGGLTSKYGNLNTQTADRWTKTKVSTGKNTFRWHYTAAHQTAYWQFFITKKGWNPNMPLSRSSFESTPIGQEIHNGTNADSKLGGMKSTHTLNIPADRSGYNVILATWKTSDTSAAFYQVIDVDVQNGVIAVPSKWSKIGSIQPSQTDLKADSVVTARVMVGGAEDVSKQTVLTIQSDEDGKSSQWPHKLATKINAEDFGYKAGLLNKNDEVKPAYGLNNAYVQKDSKVSGLIIDIQRASPAFSMDITGLNSTYKIQDGKVTLHFNVNAIGDSSHVQNIVYNAQREEVARGEADVNDGTEHFSIDVNKAVAGNYDLVTVAKAKSGKVIQKTSSFKMMGEDISIPDDPIDVVPPVNDKYDFTYPNGIDSYTFGTRVLQPKDGSIYQCKPLPHGFWCKQGAYAPGGIYSSEAWTKVSN
;
A
#
# COMPACT_ATOMS: atom_id res chain seq x y z
N MET A 1 -24.95 -22.08 81.38
CA MET A 1 -23.76 -22.60 82.09
C MET A 1 -22.73 -23.02 81.05
N SER A 2 -21.45 -22.83 81.38
CA SER A 2 -20.22 -23.47 80.85
C SER A 2 -20.40 -24.97 80.51
N THR A 3 -19.60 -25.69 79.71
CA THR A 3 -18.31 -25.50 78.99
C THR A 3 -18.22 -26.64 77.93
N SER A 4 -17.21 -26.89 77.08
CA SER A 4 -15.81 -26.42 76.95
C SER A 4 -15.30 -26.54 75.50
N ALA A 5 -14.01 -26.29 75.27
CA ALA A 5 -13.28 -26.59 74.04
C ALA A 5 -12.32 -27.80 74.20
N SER A 6 -12.00 -28.50 73.11
CA SER A 6 -10.72 -29.23 72.91
C SER A 6 -10.55 -29.60 71.43
N THR A 7 -9.64 -28.98 70.65
CA THR A 7 -8.20 -29.27 70.42
C THR A 7 -7.79 -30.54 69.63
N ASN A 8 -7.37 -30.30 68.37
CA ASN A 8 -6.00 -30.53 67.86
C ASN A 8 -5.46 -31.98 67.57
N LYS A 9 -5.26 -32.35 66.28
CA LYS A 9 -3.95 -32.33 65.55
C LYS A 9 -3.87 -33.22 64.27
N PHE A 10 -3.26 -32.63 63.23
CA PHE A 10 -2.49 -33.18 62.09
C PHE A 10 -2.53 -34.67 61.70
N PHE A 11 -2.68 -34.94 60.39
CA PHE A 11 -1.74 -35.84 59.69
C PHE A 11 -1.46 -35.44 58.22
N LYS A 12 -0.18 -35.14 57.97
CA LYS A 12 0.64 -35.17 56.73
C LYS A 12 0.01 -34.94 55.34
N LEU A 13 0.52 -33.87 54.71
CA LEU A 13 0.41 -33.55 53.28
C LEU A 13 1.17 -34.57 52.40
N SER A 14 0.59 -35.01 51.29
CA SER A 14 1.36 -35.61 50.19
C SER A 14 0.83 -35.19 48.81
N LEU A 15 1.77 -34.57 48.08
CA LEU A 15 1.82 -34.12 46.69
C LEU A 15 0.95 -34.89 45.67
N GLY A 16 0.19 -34.19 44.83
CA GLY A 16 -0.42 -34.81 43.64
C GLY A 16 -1.65 -34.15 43.01
N LEU A 17 -1.59 -32.87 42.60
CA LEU A 17 -2.57 -32.37 41.63
C LEU A 17 -1.96 -31.34 40.67
N THR A 18 -1.62 -31.82 39.47
CA THR A 18 -1.23 -30.99 38.33
C THR A 18 -2.46 -30.23 37.84
N LEU A 19 -2.63 -28.98 38.28
CA LEU A 19 -3.59 -28.05 37.69
C LEU A 19 -3.11 -27.68 36.29
N VAL A 20 -3.62 -28.40 35.29
CA VAL A 20 -3.57 -28.01 33.89
C VAL A 20 -4.29 -26.66 33.78
N LEU A 21 -3.54 -25.57 33.61
CA LEU A 21 -4.11 -24.33 33.10
C LEU A 21 -4.51 -24.59 31.65
N GLY A 22 -5.75 -25.06 31.48
CA GLY A 22 -6.39 -25.17 30.18
C GLY A 22 -6.49 -23.78 29.58
N SER A 23 -5.60 -23.48 28.63
CA SER A 23 -5.63 -22.26 27.84
C SER A 23 -6.93 -22.25 27.05
N VAL A 24 -7.96 -21.56 27.56
CA VAL A 24 -9.17 -21.25 26.80
C VAL A 24 -8.79 -20.15 25.79
N VAL A 25 -8.03 -20.56 24.77
CA VAL A 25 -7.96 -19.83 23.51
C VAL A 25 -9.36 -19.93 22.93
N ALA A 26 -10.15 -18.89 23.12
CA ALA A 26 -11.40 -18.73 22.39
C ALA A 26 -11.02 -18.70 20.90
N GLN A 27 -11.22 -19.83 20.21
CA GLN A 27 -11.15 -19.86 18.77
C GLN A 27 -12.20 -18.86 18.26
N GLN A 28 -11.74 -17.76 17.70
CA GLN A 28 -12.60 -16.88 16.91
C GLN A 28 -13.08 -17.71 15.73
N ALA A 29 -14.31 -18.22 15.86
CA ALA A 29 -14.93 -19.10 14.88
C ALA A 29 -15.23 -18.28 13.63
N THR A 30 -14.23 -18.23 12.73
CA THR A 30 -14.26 -17.42 11.53
C THR A 30 -15.13 -18.09 10.48
N ALA A 31 -16.42 -17.78 10.58
CA ALA A 31 -17.41 -18.16 9.59
C ALA A 31 -17.15 -17.40 8.29
N HIS A 32 -17.53 -18.01 7.16
CA HIS A 32 -17.05 -17.55 5.86
C HIS A 32 -17.94 -17.98 4.70
N GLY A 33 -18.52 -17.01 4.00
CA GLY A 33 -19.27 -17.23 2.76
C GLY A 33 -19.61 -15.95 1.99
N TYR A 34 -19.84 -16.10 0.68
CA TYR A 34 -20.19 -15.02 -0.24
C TYR A 34 -21.27 -15.45 -1.24
N VAL A 35 -21.93 -14.49 -1.90
CA VAL A 35 -22.90 -14.80 -2.97
C VAL A 35 -22.16 -14.87 -4.31
N ASP A 36 -22.13 -16.06 -4.92
CA ASP A 36 -21.40 -16.33 -6.18
C ASP A 36 -22.26 -16.12 -7.44
N SER A 37 -23.58 -16.04 -7.29
CA SER A 37 -24.53 -15.80 -8.37
C SER A 37 -25.83 -15.18 -7.84
N PRO A 38 -26.26 -13.99 -8.31
CA PRO A 38 -25.44 -12.97 -8.98
C PRO A 38 -24.24 -12.59 -8.09
N LYS A 39 -23.09 -12.29 -8.68
CA LYS A 39 -21.86 -12.04 -7.91
C LYS A 39 -22.04 -10.86 -6.97
N SER A 40 -21.69 -11.04 -5.69
CA SER A 40 -21.68 -9.95 -4.72
C SER A 40 -20.61 -8.90 -5.05
N ARG A 41 -20.77 -7.70 -4.49
CA ARG A 41 -19.80 -6.60 -4.61
C ARG A 41 -18.41 -6.98 -4.12
N SER A 42 -18.33 -7.74 -3.02
CA SER A 42 -17.08 -8.23 -2.44
C SER A 42 -16.42 -9.29 -3.32
N LEU A 43 -17.17 -10.22 -3.93
CA LEU A 43 -16.64 -11.17 -4.91
C LEU A 43 -16.19 -10.45 -6.19
N ALA A 44 -16.98 -9.53 -6.71
CA ALA A 44 -16.62 -8.73 -7.88
C ALA A 44 -15.38 -7.83 -7.63
N CYS A 45 -15.14 -7.40 -6.39
CA CYS A 45 -13.86 -6.79 -5.99
C CYS A 45 -12.70 -7.80 -6.00
N TYR A 46 -12.90 -9.00 -5.43
CA TYR A 46 -11.88 -10.06 -5.38
C TYR A 46 -11.43 -10.52 -6.77
N GLU A 47 -12.37 -10.66 -7.70
CA GLU A 47 -12.10 -11.03 -9.10
C GLU A 47 -11.61 -9.86 -9.97
N GLY A 48 -11.44 -8.65 -9.42
CA GLY A 48 -10.99 -7.47 -10.17
C GLY A 48 -12.02 -6.87 -11.15
N ILE A 49 -13.28 -7.32 -11.12
CA ILE A 49 -14.39 -6.76 -11.91
C ILE A 49 -14.71 -5.34 -11.43
N ASN A 50 -14.69 -5.12 -10.11
CA ASN A 50 -14.77 -3.81 -9.49
C ASN A 50 -13.36 -3.28 -9.21
N SER A 51 -13.01 -2.10 -9.74
CA SER A 51 -11.74 -1.43 -9.44
C SER A 51 -11.76 -0.74 -8.07
N ASN A 52 -10.58 -0.27 -7.62
CA ASN A 52 -10.38 0.50 -6.39
C ASN A 52 -10.97 -0.13 -5.11
N CYS A 53 -11.01 -1.45 -5.06
CA CYS A 53 -11.13 -2.21 -3.83
C CYS A 53 -9.69 -2.52 -3.38
N ARG A 54 -9.18 -1.87 -2.32
CA ARG A 54 -7.79 -2.07 -1.83
C ARG A 54 -7.60 -3.42 -1.12
N ALA A 55 -6.72 -4.28 -1.68
CA ALA A 55 -6.47 -5.66 -1.24
C ALA A 55 -5.84 -5.80 0.17
N PRO A 56 -5.93 -7.01 0.81
CA PRO A 56 -6.60 -8.22 0.32
C PRO A 56 -8.07 -8.32 0.75
N TYR A 57 -8.96 -8.62 -0.22
CA TYR A 57 -10.34 -9.03 0.07
C TYR A 57 -10.41 -10.53 0.21
N GLU A 58 -10.98 -10.96 1.31
CA GLU A 58 -11.58 -12.29 1.44
C GLU A 58 -13.08 -12.07 1.24
N PRO A 59 -13.66 -12.31 0.05
CA PRO A 59 -15.07 -12.03 -0.21
C PRO A 59 -16.00 -12.76 0.75
N GLN A 60 -15.54 -13.91 1.25
CA GLN A 60 -16.18 -14.74 2.27
C GLN A 60 -16.29 -14.09 3.67
N GLY A 61 -15.42 -13.13 4.00
CA GLY A 61 -15.21 -12.69 5.38
C GLY A 61 -15.92 -11.42 5.79
N VAL A 62 -16.98 -11.00 5.07
CA VAL A 62 -17.75 -9.77 5.35
C VAL A 62 -18.72 -10.03 6.50
N GLU A 63 -18.15 -10.14 7.71
CA GLU A 63 -18.79 -10.57 8.95
C GLU A 63 -19.14 -9.39 9.87
N PHE A 64 -20.29 -9.46 10.54
CA PHE A 64 -20.60 -8.66 11.73
C PHE A 64 -20.65 -9.56 12.96
N GLY A 65 -19.69 -9.41 13.87
CA GLY A 65 -19.50 -10.31 15.02
C GLY A 65 -20.43 -10.09 16.23
N GLY A 66 -21.35 -9.11 16.20
CA GLY A 66 -22.41 -8.96 17.23
C GLY A 66 -21.99 -8.61 18.67
N GLY A 67 -20.69 -8.61 18.99
CA GLY A 67 -20.14 -8.12 20.25
C GLY A 67 -20.24 -9.08 21.46
N GLY A 68 -20.56 -10.36 21.29
CA GLY A 68 -20.57 -11.28 22.44
C GLY A 68 -20.71 -12.76 22.12
N GLY A 69 -20.02 -13.59 22.92
CA GLY A 69 -20.32 -15.01 23.18
C GLY A 69 -20.06 -16.00 22.04
N ALA A 70 -19.42 -17.12 22.37
CA ALA A 70 -19.20 -18.22 21.43
C ALA A 70 -20.46 -19.07 21.14
N PHE A 71 -21.61 -18.77 21.77
CA PHE A 71 -22.87 -19.50 21.61
C PHE A 71 -24.08 -18.59 21.88
N GLY A 72 -25.10 -18.65 21.02
CA GLY A 72 -26.45 -18.17 21.34
C GLY A 72 -26.86 -16.78 20.84
N VAL A 73 -28.13 -16.46 21.12
CA VAL A 73 -28.90 -15.31 20.59
C VAL A 73 -28.17 -13.99 20.82
N LEU A 74 -28.16 -13.14 19.78
CA LEU A 74 -27.63 -11.77 19.84
C LEU A 74 -28.32 -10.98 20.97
N PRO A 75 -27.58 -10.24 21.82
CA PRO A 75 -28.19 -9.40 22.84
C PRO A 75 -29.19 -8.41 22.23
N PRO A 76 -30.27 -8.03 22.93
CA PRO A 76 -31.21 -7.04 22.44
C PRO A 76 -30.51 -5.74 22.00
N GLY A 77 -30.80 -5.27 20.79
CA GLY A 77 -30.10 -4.16 20.13
C GLY A 77 -28.91 -4.55 19.25
N ASN A 78 -28.44 -5.80 19.30
CA ASN A 78 -27.38 -6.35 18.43
C ASN A 78 -27.92 -7.37 17.41
N GLU A 79 -29.23 -7.49 17.22
CA GLU A 79 -29.87 -8.44 16.29
C GLU A 79 -29.34 -8.29 14.85
N ALA A 80 -29.64 -9.24 13.96
CA ALA A 80 -29.33 -9.03 12.54
C ALA A 80 -30.08 -7.81 11.98
N PHE A 81 -29.56 -7.27 10.87
CA PHE A 81 -30.26 -6.26 10.08
C PHE A 81 -31.70 -6.70 9.75
N PRO A 82 -32.72 -5.83 9.85
CA PRO A 82 -32.62 -4.36 9.92
C PRO A 82 -32.58 -3.76 11.33
N VAL A 83 -32.82 -4.54 12.39
CA VAL A 83 -32.97 -4.02 13.76
C VAL A 83 -31.60 -3.64 14.32
N GLY A 84 -30.73 -4.62 14.54
CA GLY A 84 -29.32 -4.40 14.89
C GLY A 84 -28.42 -4.54 13.65
N GLY A 85 -27.20 -5.05 13.86
CA GLY A 85 -26.22 -5.25 12.79
C GLY A 85 -25.34 -4.02 12.56
N PRO A 86 -24.63 -3.95 11.42
CA PRO A 86 -23.81 -2.79 11.07
C PRO A 86 -24.59 -1.48 11.13
N LYS A 87 -23.93 -0.40 11.59
CA LYS A 87 -24.51 0.94 11.55
C LYS A 87 -24.71 1.40 10.10
N ASP A 88 -25.63 2.35 9.92
CA ASP A 88 -25.84 2.99 8.62
C ASP A 88 -24.53 3.61 8.10
N GLY A 89 -24.28 3.48 6.80
CA GLY A 89 -22.99 3.76 6.16
C GLY A 89 -22.05 2.55 6.10
N ASP A 90 -22.13 1.60 7.05
CA ASP A 90 -21.17 0.49 7.16
C ASP A 90 -21.72 -0.90 6.76
N ILE A 91 -22.94 -0.92 6.22
CA ILE A 91 -23.68 -2.14 5.86
C ILE A 91 -22.92 -3.01 4.83
N ALA A 92 -22.32 -2.39 3.81
CA ALA A 92 -21.61 -3.13 2.75
C ALA A 92 -20.27 -3.73 3.21
N ALA A 93 -19.67 -3.18 4.27
CA ALA A 93 -18.47 -3.68 4.91
C ALA A 93 -18.76 -4.70 6.03
N GLY A 94 -20.03 -5.03 6.31
CA GLY A 94 -20.40 -5.85 7.47
C GLY A 94 -20.04 -5.20 8.82
N GLY A 95 -19.83 -3.88 8.86
CA GLY A 95 -19.30 -3.18 10.04
C GLY A 95 -17.76 -3.23 10.20
N LEU A 96 -17.06 -4.11 9.48
CA LEU A 96 -15.60 -4.25 9.52
C LEU A 96 -14.91 -3.21 8.61
N THR A 97 -15.08 -1.93 8.92
CA THR A 97 -14.62 -0.80 8.10
C THR A 97 -13.12 -0.75 7.87
N SER A 98 -12.30 -1.22 8.81
CA SER A 98 -10.85 -1.30 8.68
C SER A 98 -10.39 -2.28 7.58
N LYS A 99 -11.17 -3.34 7.33
CA LYS A 99 -10.86 -4.39 6.32
C LYS A 99 -11.65 -4.19 5.03
N TYR A 100 -12.92 -3.81 5.10
CA TYR A 100 -13.83 -3.74 3.95
C TYR A 100 -14.44 -2.37 3.69
N GLY A 101 -13.98 -1.29 4.35
CA GLY A 101 -14.60 0.04 4.26
C GLY A 101 -14.77 0.61 2.83
N ASN A 102 -13.93 0.20 1.87
CA ASN A 102 -14.09 0.60 0.46
C ASN A 102 -15.40 0.08 -0.18
N LEU A 103 -16.01 -0.98 0.37
CA LEU A 103 -17.31 -1.49 -0.11
C LEU A 103 -18.47 -0.54 0.23
N ASN A 104 -18.28 0.37 1.20
CA ASN A 104 -19.27 1.35 1.63
C ASN A 104 -19.39 2.56 0.68
N THR A 105 -18.41 2.79 -0.20
CA THR A 105 -18.50 3.85 -1.22
C THR A 105 -19.73 3.61 -2.10
N GLN A 106 -20.56 4.64 -2.30
CA GLN A 106 -21.83 4.48 -3.03
C GLN A 106 -22.09 5.66 -3.96
N THR A 107 -21.97 5.41 -5.26
CA THR A 107 -22.43 6.28 -6.36
C THR A 107 -23.15 5.42 -7.40
N ALA A 108 -23.92 6.05 -8.29
CA ALA A 108 -24.65 5.37 -9.36
C ALA A 108 -23.75 4.55 -10.31
N ASP A 109 -22.48 4.94 -10.46
CA ASP A 109 -21.51 4.38 -11.40
C ASP A 109 -20.37 3.58 -10.75
N ARG A 110 -20.14 3.67 -9.44
CA ARG A 110 -19.02 3.02 -8.70
C ARG A 110 -18.90 1.50 -8.89
N TRP A 111 -20.02 0.80 -9.05
CA TRP A 111 -20.09 -0.67 -9.00
C TRP A 111 -20.63 -1.27 -10.29
N THR A 112 -20.05 -2.38 -10.75
CA THR A 112 -20.58 -3.21 -11.83
C THR A 112 -21.90 -3.85 -11.41
N LYS A 113 -22.90 -3.85 -12.30
CA LYS A 113 -24.27 -4.28 -12.02
C LYS A 113 -24.60 -5.54 -12.81
N THR A 114 -25.12 -6.57 -12.15
CA THR A 114 -25.60 -7.78 -12.83
C THR A 114 -27.04 -7.58 -13.30
N LYS A 115 -27.35 -7.89 -14.55
CA LYS A 115 -28.73 -7.84 -15.05
C LYS A 115 -29.56 -8.94 -14.40
N VAL A 116 -30.71 -8.56 -13.85
CA VAL A 116 -31.71 -9.46 -13.26
C VAL A 116 -33.10 -9.05 -13.75
N SER A 117 -34.08 -9.95 -13.75
CA SER A 117 -35.46 -9.61 -14.14
C SER A 117 -36.33 -9.35 -12.90
N THR A 118 -37.47 -8.70 -13.05
CA THR A 118 -38.54 -8.79 -12.03
C THR A 118 -39.12 -10.21 -11.96
N GLY A 119 -39.68 -10.58 -10.82
CA GLY A 119 -40.15 -11.96 -10.57
C GLY A 119 -39.02 -12.89 -10.15
N LYS A 120 -39.14 -14.18 -10.51
CA LYS A 120 -38.32 -15.27 -9.98
C LYS A 120 -36.85 -15.19 -10.45
N ASN A 121 -35.93 -15.06 -9.49
CA ASN A 121 -34.48 -15.08 -9.71
C ASN A 121 -33.81 -16.05 -8.72
N THR A 122 -32.66 -16.61 -9.11
CA THR A 122 -31.90 -17.57 -8.31
C THR A 122 -30.66 -16.90 -7.71
N PHE A 123 -30.50 -17.03 -6.40
CA PHE A 123 -29.35 -16.52 -5.63
C PHE A 123 -28.60 -17.69 -5.01
N ARG A 124 -27.28 -17.74 -5.13
CA ARG A 124 -26.46 -18.84 -4.63
C ARG A 124 -25.34 -18.34 -3.72
N TRP A 125 -25.30 -18.83 -2.49
CA TRP A 125 -24.15 -18.65 -1.61
C TRP A 125 -23.11 -19.73 -1.91
N HIS A 126 -21.85 -19.38 -1.71
CA HIS A 126 -20.73 -20.29 -1.58
C HIS A 126 -20.06 -20.06 -0.22
N TYR A 127 -19.79 -21.15 0.47
CA TYR A 127 -19.15 -21.15 1.79
C TYR A 127 -17.70 -21.61 1.66
N THR A 128 -16.80 -21.06 2.47
CA THR A 128 -15.45 -21.60 2.63
C THR A 128 -15.22 -22.19 4.04
N ALA A 129 -16.15 -21.95 4.97
CA ALA A 129 -16.28 -22.67 6.23
C ALA A 129 -17.77 -22.98 6.49
N ALA A 130 -18.07 -24.21 6.91
CA ALA A 130 -19.45 -24.63 7.20
C ALA A 130 -19.82 -24.28 8.65
N HIS A 131 -20.92 -23.55 8.83
CA HIS A 131 -21.45 -23.14 10.15
C HIS A 131 -22.92 -23.49 10.29
N GLN A 132 -23.34 -23.80 11.51
CA GLN A 132 -24.76 -24.00 11.82
C GLN A 132 -25.53 -22.74 11.47
N THR A 133 -26.65 -22.88 10.75
CA THR A 133 -27.41 -21.75 10.24
C THR A 133 -28.77 -21.61 10.91
N ALA A 134 -29.08 -20.39 11.32
CA ALA A 134 -30.41 -19.98 11.78
C ALA A 134 -31.31 -19.63 10.60
N TYR A 135 -30.85 -18.75 9.71
CA TYR A 135 -31.61 -18.31 8.53
C TYR A 135 -30.77 -17.54 7.51
N TRP A 136 -31.35 -17.35 6.33
CA TRP A 136 -30.96 -16.34 5.35
C TRP A 136 -32.08 -15.32 5.16
N GLN A 137 -31.74 -14.05 4.95
CA GLN A 137 -32.68 -13.00 4.57
C GLN A 137 -32.12 -12.18 3.40
N PHE A 138 -33.03 -11.65 2.59
CA PHE A 138 -32.69 -10.86 1.40
C PHE A 138 -33.53 -9.60 1.36
N PHE A 139 -32.90 -8.44 1.41
CA PHE A 139 -33.53 -7.13 1.36
C PHE A 139 -33.22 -6.47 0.01
N ILE A 140 -34.10 -5.59 -0.47
CA ILE A 140 -33.88 -4.80 -1.69
C ILE A 140 -34.06 -3.32 -1.41
N THR A 141 -33.35 -2.46 -2.15
CA THR A 141 -33.51 -1.02 -2.07
C THR A 141 -34.95 -0.57 -2.33
N LYS A 142 -35.37 0.51 -1.67
CA LYS A 142 -36.68 1.14 -1.87
C LYS A 142 -36.83 1.68 -3.28
N LYS A 143 -38.08 1.79 -3.75
CA LYS A 143 -38.39 2.56 -4.97
C LYS A 143 -37.95 4.01 -4.76
N GLY A 144 -37.13 4.54 -5.67
CA GLY A 144 -36.59 5.90 -5.56
C GLY A 144 -35.47 6.09 -4.53
N TRP A 145 -34.81 5.01 -4.08
CA TRP A 145 -33.58 5.12 -3.30
C TRP A 145 -32.53 6.00 -4.00
N ASN A 146 -31.68 6.69 -3.23
CA ASN A 146 -30.63 7.53 -3.79
C ASN A 146 -29.32 6.72 -3.96
N PRO A 147 -28.90 6.38 -5.19
CA PRO A 147 -27.69 5.58 -5.43
C PRO A 147 -26.38 6.33 -5.15
N ASN A 148 -26.46 7.63 -4.80
CA ASN A 148 -25.33 8.49 -4.46
C ASN A 148 -25.24 8.83 -2.96
N MET A 149 -25.96 8.08 -2.11
CA MET A 149 -25.81 8.16 -0.65
C MET A 149 -25.28 6.81 -0.10
N PRO A 150 -24.48 6.81 0.97
CA PRO A 150 -24.06 5.58 1.65
C PRO A 150 -25.27 4.72 2.05
N LEU A 151 -25.13 3.39 1.92
CA LEU A 151 -26.22 2.46 2.22
C LEU A 151 -26.63 2.54 3.69
N SER A 152 -27.94 2.65 3.91
CA SER A 152 -28.59 2.88 5.21
C SER A 152 -29.83 2.00 5.36
N ARG A 153 -30.36 1.86 6.58
CA ARG A 153 -31.69 1.26 6.79
C ARG A 153 -32.79 1.99 6.01
N SER A 154 -32.69 3.30 5.85
CA SER A 154 -33.61 4.08 5.00
C SER A 154 -33.52 3.75 3.51
N SER A 155 -32.41 3.17 3.04
CA SER A 155 -32.21 2.76 1.64
C SER A 155 -32.98 1.50 1.26
N PHE A 156 -33.24 0.60 2.21
CA PHE A 156 -33.84 -0.73 1.97
C PHE A 156 -35.30 -0.80 2.40
N GLU A 157 -36.07 -1.67 1.78
CA GLU A 157 -37.33 -2.12 2.37
C GLU A 157 -37.06 -2.82 3.70
N SER A 158 -37.83 -2.50 4.74
CA SER A 158 -37.65 -3.07 6.09
C SER A 158 -38.08 -4.53 6.18
N THR A 159 -38.93 -4.97 5.26
CA THR A 159 -39.35 -6.37 5.12
C THR A 159 -38.47 -7.04 4.06
N PRO A 160 -37.84 -8.20 4.33
CA PRO A 160 -37.07 -8.91 3.32
C PRO A 160 -37.98 -9.45 2.20
N ILE A 161 -37.48 -9.42 0.97
CA ILE A 161 -38.12 -10.02 -0.22
C ILE A 161 -37.94 -11.54 -0.30
N GLY A 162 -37.14 -12.11 0.60
CA GLY A 162 -37.06 -13.54 0.84
C GLY A 162 -36.43 -13.81 2.21
N GLN A 163 -36.98 -14.79 2.92
CA GLN A 163 -36.46 -15.28 4.19
C GLN A 163 -36.60 -16.79 4.22
N GLU A 164 -35.51 -17.49 4.54
CA GLU A 164 -35.47 -18.95 4.64
C GLU A 164 -34.92 -19.32 6.01
N ILE A 165 -35.78 -19.88 6.86
CA ILE A 165 -35.41 -20.38 8.19
C ILE A 165 -34.78 -21.76 8.02
N HIS A 166 -33.63 -21.97 8.65
CA HIS A 166 -32.90 -23.22 8.61
C HIS A 166 -33.03 -23.98 9.94
N ASN A 167 -32.74 -25.28 9.91
CA ASN A 167 -32.98 -26.20 11.03
C ASN A 167 -31.86 -26.21 12.10
N GLY A 168 -30.97 -25.22 12.11
CA GLY A 168 -29.82 -25.19 13.02
C GLY A 168 -28.69 -26.20 12.71
N THR A 169 -28.76 -26.96 11.61
CA THR A 169 -27.57 -27.72 11.14
C THR A 169 -26.68 -26.83 10.27
N ASN A 170 -25.51 -27.34 9.87
CA ASN A 170 -24.58 -26.61 8.99
C ASN A 170 -25.26 -26.12 7.70
N ALA A 171 -24.78 -24.97 7.20
CA ALA A 171 -25.06 -24.43 5.87
C ALA A 171 -24.63 -25.45 4.80
N ASP A 172 -25.57 -26.32 4.49
CA ASP A 172 -25.46 -27.57 3.76
C ASP A 172 -24.22 -28.47 3.95
N SER A 173 -24.42 -29.59 4.66
CA SER A 173 -23.59 -30.80 4.54
C SER A 173 -24.38 -32.02 4.04
N LYS A 174 -25.59 -31.84 3.48
CA LYS A 174 -26.56 -32.90 3.16
C LYS A 174 -27.23 -32.81 1.77
N LEU A 175 -27.04 -31.74 0.99
CA LEU A 175 -27.55 -31.49 -0.37
C LEU A 175 -26.42 -31.49 -1.42
N GLY A 176 -25.16 -31.59 -1.00
CA GLY A 176 -24.04 -31.95 -1.87
C GLY A 176 -22.97 -30.87 -2.11
N GLY A 177 -22.84 -29.85 -1.27
CA GLY A 177 -21.62 -29.03 -1.31
C GLY A 177 -21.61 -27.80 -0.42
N MET A 178 -20.48 -27.09 -0.42
CA MET A 178 -20.28 -25.80 0.26
C MET A 178 -21.06 -24.66 -0.44
N LYS A 179 -22.35 -24.85 -0.74
CA LYS A 179 -23.22 -23.90 -1.45
C LYS A 179 -24.69 -24.08 -1.03
N SER A 180 -25.44 -22.99 -0.94
CA SER A 180 -26.90 -23.00 -0.84
C SER A 180 -27.52 -22.26 -2.04
N THR A 181 -28.76 -22.59 -2.41
CA THR A 181 -29.48 -21.91 -3.50
C THR A 181 -30.85 -21.46 -3.02
N HIS A 182 -31.14 -20.18 -3.22
CA HIS A 182 -32.34 -19.47 -2.78
C HIS A 182 -33.10 -18.92 -3.98
N THR A 183 -34.42 -18.87 -3.88
CA THR A 183 -35.29 -18.32 -4.93
C THR A 183 -35.95 -17.05 -4.43
N LEU A 184 -35.64 -15.91 -5.06
CA LEU A 184 -36.20 -14.62 -4.70
C LEU A 184 -37.16 -14.11 -5.78
N ASN A 185 -38.26 -13.50 -5.36
CA ASN A 185 -39.15 -12.77 -6.27
C ASN A 185 -38.82 -11.27 -6.18
N ILE A 186 -38.08 -10.76 -7.17
CA ILE A 186 -37.79 -9.33 -7.26
C ILE A 186 -39.10 -8.57 -7.56
N PRO A 187 -39.50 -7.56 -6.75
CA PRO A 187 -40.79 -6.89 -6.92
C PRO A 187 -40.97 -6.25 -8.30
N ALA A 188 -42.17 -6.39 -8.88
CA ALA A 188 -42.48 -5.93 -10.24
C ALA A 188 -42.41 -4.40 -10.42
N ASP A 189 -42.41 -3.63 -9.33
CA ASP A 189 -42.30 -2.17 -9.35
C ASP A 189 -40.86 -1.65 -9.34
N ARG A 190 -39.86 -2.54 -9.33
CA ARG A 190 -38.43 -2.23 -9.41
C ARG A 190 -37.94 -2.21 -10.84
N SER A 191 -37.09 -1.23 -11.16
CA SER A 191 -36.37 -1.14 -12.43
C SER A 191 -35.03 -0.44 -12.24
N GLY A 192 -34.09 -0.70 -13.15
CA GLY A 192 -32.76 -0.09 -13.16
C GLY A 192 -31.90 -0.48 -11.95
N TYR A 193 -30.93 0.37 -11.62
CA TYR A 193 -29.97 0.11 -10.54
C TYR A 193 -30.66 -0.01 -9.17
N ASN A 194 -30.51 -1.18 -8.56
CA ASN A 194 -30.92 -1.49 -7.19
C ASN A 194 -29.78 -2.24 -6.49
N VAL A 195 -29.81 -2.25 -5.15
CA VAL A 195 -28.92 -3.10 -4.35
C VAL A 195 -29.78 -4.13 -3.63
N ILE A 196 -29.35 -5.39 -3.71
CA ILE A 196 -29.88 -6.47 -2.87
C ILE A 196 -28.87 -6.70 -1.75
N LEU A 197 -29.33 -6.70 -0.50
CA LEU A 197 -28.55 -7.11 0.66
C LEU A 197 -28.95 -8.53 1.04
N ALA A 198 -28.06 -9.48 0.81
CA ALA A 198 -28.18 -10.84 1.33
C ALA A 198 -27.50 -10.91 2.70
N THR A 199 -28.21 -11.44 3.70
CA THR A 199 -27.66 -11.75 5.02
C THR A 199 -27.74 -13.25 5.34
N TRP A 200 -26.72 -13.76 6.01
CA TRP A 200 -26.67 -15.13 6.52
C TRP A 200 -26.41 -15.08 8.03
N LYS A 201 -27.35 -15.58 8.84
CA LYS A 201 -27.22 -15.63 10.30
C LYS A 201 -26.86 -17.05 10.73
N THR A 202 -25.69 -17.20 11.36
CA THR A 202 -25.29 -18.44 12.04
C THR A 202 -26.11 -18.68 13.31
N SER A 203 -26.28 -19.94 13.72
CA SER A 203 -26.92 -20.33 14.99
C SER A 203 -25.94 -20.80 16.05
N ASP A 204 -24.74 -21.24 15.64
CA ASP A 204 -23.65 -21.62 16.55
C ASP A 204 -22.88 -20.41 17.10
N THR A 205 -22.89 -19.26 16.43
CA THR A 205 -22.20 -18.04 16.86
C THR A 205 -23.11 -16.80 16.85
N SER A 206 -22.63 -15.69 17.41
CA SER A 206 -23.27 -14.36 17.27
C SER A 206 -23.16 -13.77 15.86
N ALA A 207 -22.25 -14.26 15.01
CA ALA A 207 -21.95 -13.71 13.70
C ALA A 207 -23.14 -13.59 12.73
N ALA A 208 -23.10 -12.61 11.83
CA ALA A 208 -23.92 -12.57 10.62
C ALA A 208 -23.12 -12.03 9.44
N PHE A 209 -23.31 -12.62 8.25
CA PHE A 209 -22.57 -12.26 7.03
C PHE A 209 -23.39 -11.34 6.15
N TYR A 210 -22.73 -10.34 5.55
CA TYR A 210 -23.36 -9.29 4.78
C TYR A 210 -22.80 -9.31 3.35
N GLN A 211 -23.66 -9.52 2.37
CA GLN A 211 -23.28 -9.55 0.95
C GLN A 211 -24.21 -8.61 0.18
N VAL A 212 -23.72 -7.43 -0.16
CA VAL A 212 -24.42 -6.51 -1.07
C VAL A 212 -24.18 -6.95 -2.52
N ILE A 213 -25.23 -6.96 -3.32
CA ILE A 213 -25.24 -7.39 -4.73
C ILE A 213 -25.82 -6.25 -5.55
N ASP A 214 -25.00 -5.70 -6.45
CA ASP A 214 -25.37 -4.61 -7.35
C ASP A 214 -26.11 -5.17 -8.57
N VAL A 215 -27.36 -4.77 -8.76
CA VAL A 215 -28.23 -5.31 -9.83
C VAL A 215 -28.84 -4.24 -10.72
N ASP A 216 -29.03 -4.56 -11.98
CA ASP A 216 -29.77 -3.77 -12.97
C ASP A 216 -31.09 -4.50 -13.30
N VAL A 217 -32.18 -4.07 -12.68
CA VAL A 217 -33.48 -4.76 -12.71
C VAL A 217 -34.22 -4.44 -14.01
N GLN A 218 -34.43 -5.47 -14.83
CA GLN A 218 -35.23 -5.42 -16.05
C GLN A 218 -36.69 -5.76 -15.71
N ASN A 219 -37.63 -4.84 -15.91
CA ASN A 219 -39.01 -4.97 -15.43
C ASN A 219 -40.04 -5.35 -16.50
N GLY A 220 -39.60 -5.93 -17.62
CA GLY A 220 -40.49 -6.35 -18.71
C GLY A 220 -41.10 -5.20 -19.53
N VAL A 221 -40.96 -3.94 -19.11
CA VAL A 221 -41.10 -2.81 -20.02
C VAL A 221 -40.07 -3.00 -21.11
N ILE A 222 -40.51 -3.06 -22.37
CA ILE A 222 -39.61 -3.18 -23.51
C ILE A 222 -38.74 -1.93 -23.53
N ALA A 223 -37.50 -2.07 -23.04
CA ALA A 223 -36.48 -1.08 -23.26
C ALA A 223 -36.36 -0.90 -24.77
N VAL A 224 -36.63 0.31 -25.27
CA VAL A 224 -36.39 0.65 -26.67
C VAL A 224 -34.95 0.22 -26.99
N PRO A 225 -34.72 -0.70 -27.93
CA PRO A 225 -33.38 -1.21 -28.18
C PRO A 225 -32.44 -0.05 -28.44
N SER A 226 -31.37 0.04 -27.64
CA SER A 226 -30.40 1.13 -27.77
C SER A 226 -29.89 1.18 -29.20
N LYS A 227 -29.78 2.38 -29.77
CA LYS A 227 -29.13 2.55 -31.08
C LYS A 227 -27.63 2.27 -31.01
N TRP A 228 -27.08 2.09 -29.81
CA TRP A 228 -25.66 1.91 -29.50
C TRP A 228 -25.31 0.45 -29.22
N SER A 229 -24.31 -0.08 -29.93
CA SER A 229 -23.66 -1.36 -29.65
C SER A 229 -22.30 -1.13 -29.01
N LYS A 230 -22.00 -1.81 -27.89
CA LYS A 230 -20.71 -1.69 -27.20
C LYS A 230 -19.61 -2.43 -27.97
N ILE A 231 -18.47 -1.77 -28.18
CA ILE A 231 -17.29 -2.29 -28.89
C ILE A 231 -16.03 -2.41 -28.02
N GLY A 232 -16.05 -1.86 -26.79
CA GLY A 232 -14.91 -1.93 -25.88
C GLY A 232 -15.10 -1.12 -24.62
N SER A 233 -14.06 -1.05 -23.78
CA SER A 233 -14.06 -0.33 -22.50
C SER A 233 -12.78 0.46 -22.28
N ILE A 234 -12.93 1.63 -21.68
CA ILE A 234 -11.87 2.46 -21.14
C ILE A 234 -11.92 2.25 -19.62
N GLN A 235 -11.10 1.32 -19.13
CA GLN A 235 -11.07 0.97 -17.72
C GLN A 235 -10.07 1.85 -16.96
N PRO A 236 -10.36 2.28 -15.72
CA PRO A 236 -9.38 2.89 -14.83
C PRO A 236 -8.13 2.03 -14.69
N SER A 237 -6.96 2.66 -14.77
CA SER A 237 -5.69 1.99 -14.48
C SER A 237 -5.59 1.65 -12.99
N GLN A 238 -4.94 0.53 -12.66
CA GLN A 238 -4.76 0.09 -11.25
C GLN A 238 -3.95 1.09 -10.40
N THR A 239 -3.13 1.92 -11.06
CA THR A 239 -2.40 3.04 -10.46
C THR A 239 -2.70 4.29 -11.27
N ASP A 240 -2.58 5.45 -10.64
CA ASP A 240 -2.59 6.72 -11.37
C ASP A 240 -1.42 6.77 -12.37
N LEU A 241 -1.62 7.53 -13.45
CA LEU A 241 -0.62 7.86 -14.46
C LEU A 241 0.08 9.17 -14.06
N LYS A 242 1.33 9.35 -14.50
CA LYS A 242 2.08 10.60 -14.32
C LYS A 242 1.90 11.52 -15.52
N ALA A 243 2.18 12.81 -15.32
CA ALA A 243 2.41 13.74 -16.43
C ALA A 243 3.36 13.13 -17.48
N ASP A 244 3.15 13.48 -18.76
CA ASP A 244 3.84 12.94 -19.95
C ASP A 244 3.53 11.46 -20.29
N SER A 245 2.66 10.78 -19.54
CA SER A 245 2.12 9.48 -19.98
C SER A 245 1.22 9.69 -21.21
N VAL A 246 1.22 8.75 -22.15
CA VAL A 246 0.39 8.78 -23.35
C VAL A 246 -0.59 7.60 -23.34
N VAL A 247 -1.87 7.90 -23.51
CA VAL A 247 -2.94 6.90 -23.63
C VAL A 247 -3.50 6.95 -25.04
N THR A 248 -3.49 5.82 -25.74
CA THR A 248 -3.98 5.71 -27.12
C THR A 248 -5.20 4.80 -27.19
N ALA A 249 -6.31 5.35 -27.66
CA ALA A 249 -7.50 4.61 -28.04
C ALA A 249 -7.30 4.06 -29.46
N ARG A 250 -6.85 2.80 -29.55
CA ARG A 250 -6.64 2.08 -30.81
C ARG A 250 -7.97 1.49 -31.29
N VAL A 251 -8.31 1.73 -32.55
CA VAL A 251 -9.64 1.45 -33.10
C VAL A 251 -9.56 0.36 -34.16
N MET A 252 -10.44 -0.63 -34.06
CA MET A 252 -10.58 -1.70 -35.06
C MET A 252 -11.73 -1.39 -36.01
N VAL A 253 -11.49 -1.45 -37.31
CA VAL A 253 -12.45 -1.25 -38.40
C VAL A 253 -12.41 -2.47 -39.32
N GLY A 254 -13.56 -3.14 -39.51
CA GLY A 254 -13.63 -4.34 -40.34
C GLY A 254 -12.71 -5.48 -39.89
N GLY A 255 -12.32 -5.51 -38.61
CA GLY A 255 -11.39 -6.51 -38.05
C GLY A 255 -9.90 -6.14 -38.10
N ALA A 256 -9.50 -5.06 -38.77
CA ALA A 256 -8.13 -4.55 -38.79
C ALA A 256 -8.00 -3.24 -38.00
N GLU A 257 -6.79 -2.87 -37.56
CA GLU A 257 -6.55 -1.60 -36.88
C GLU A 257 -6.55 -0.43 -37.89
N ASP A 258 -7.27 0.65 -37.56
CA ASP A 258 -7.32 1.87 -38.36
C ASP A 258 -6.69 3.03 -37.57
N VAL A 259 -5.44 3.35 -37.90
CA VAL A 259 -4.66 4.41 -37.24
C VAL A 259 -5.29 5.80 -37.46
N SER A 260 -6.05 6.00 -38.54
CA SER A 260 -6.70 7.29 -38.84
C SER A 260 -7.85 7.65 -37.89
N LYS A 261 -8.31 6.67 -37.09
CA LYS A 261 -9.41 6.82 -36.13
C LYS A 261 -8.98 6.80 -34.67
N GLN A 262 -7.69 6.90 -34.39
CA GLN A 262 -7.17 6.80 -33.02
C GLN A 262 -7.26 8.12 -32.28
N THR A 263 -7.69 8.06 -31.02
CA THR A 263 -7.61 9.19 -30.09
C THR A 263 -6.37 9.03 -29.21
N VAL A 264 -5.44 9.98 -29.29
CA VAL A 264 -4.24 10.02 -28.43
C VAL A 264 -4.40 11.09 -27.34
N LEU A 265 -4.23 10.73 -26.07
CA LEU A 265 -4.26 11.63 -24.92
C LEU A 265 -2.92 11.62 -24.19
N THR A 266 -2.18 12.73 -24.25
CA THR A 266 -1.03 12.98 -23.37
C THR A 266 -1.51 13.57 -22.05
N ILE A 267 -1.14 12.93 -20.94
CA ILE A 267 -1.46 13.37 -19.58
C ILE A 267 -0.67 14.65 -19.26
N GLN A 268 -1.38 15.76 -19.04
CA GLN A 268 -0.76 17.08 -18.83
C GLN A 268 -0.31 17.33 -17.37
N SER A 269 -0.84 16.57 -16.41
CA SER A 269 -0.52 16.71 -14.98
C SER A 269 -0.84 15.43 -14.22
N ASP A 270 -0.27 15.28 -13.02
CA ASP A 270 -0.60 14.16 -12.12
C ASP A 270 -2.07 14.15 -11.68
N GLU A 271 -2.75 15.30 -11.66
CA GLU A 271 -4.20 15.39 -11.41
C GLU A 271 -4.98 14.78 -12.58
N ASP A 272 -4.62 15.15 -13.81
CA ASP A 272 -5.19 14.60 -15.05
C ASP A 272 -4.95 13.10 -15.17
N GLY A 273 -3.80 12.63 -14.65
CA GLY A 273 -3.37 11.24 -14.67
C GLY A 273 -4.05 10.34 -13.64
N LYS A 274 -4.85 10.88 -12.71
CA LYS A 274 -5.61 10.04 -11.76
C LYS A 274 -6.47 9.03 -12.48
N SER A 275 -6.54 7.81 -11.94
CA SER A 275 -7.29 6.66 -12.44
C SER A 275 -8.79 6.94 -12.67
N SER A 276 -9.37 7.93 -11.98
CA SER A 276 -10.74 8.42 -12.22
C SER A 276 -10.84 9.55 -13.26
N GLN A 277 -9.74 10.27 -13.54
CA GLN A 277 -9.69 11.48 -14.36
C GLN A 277 -9.32 11.21 -15.81
N TRP A 278 -8.23 10.47 -16.08
CA TRP A 278 -7.78 10.22 -17.44
C TRP A 278 -8.82 9.52 -18.33
N PRO A 279 -9.66 8.56 -17.84
CA PRO A 279 -10.67 7.93 -18.69
C PRO A 279 -11.76 8.91 -19.11
N HIS A 280 -12.14 9.85 -18.23
CA HIS A 280 -13.08 10.92 -18.55
C HIS A 280 -12.51 11.82 -19.64
N LYS A 281 -11.25 12.26 -19.50
CA LYS A 281 -10.57 13.10 -20.50
C LYS A 281 -10.46 12.40 -21.86
N LEU A 282 -10.11 11.11 -21.88
CA LEU A 282 -10.05 10.34 -23.12
C LEU A 282 -11.44 10.17 -23.74
N ALA A 283 -12.46 9.84 -22.96
CA ALA A 283 -13.83 9.70 -23.45
C ALA A 283 -14.40 11.02 -24.01
N THR A 284 -14.11 12.14 -23.34
CA THR A 284 -14.45 13.48 -23.81
C THR A 284 -13.72 13.82 -25.13
N LYS A 285 -12.43 13.48 -25.27
CA LYS A 285 -11.68 13.70 -26.50
C LYS A 285 -12.21 12.85 -27.67
N ILE A 286 -12.46 11.55 -27.46
CA ILE A 286 -13.10 10.65 -28.43
C ILE A 286 -14.40 11.26 -28.98
N ASN A 287 -15.26 11.77 -28.09
CA ASN A 287 -16.56 12.32 -28.47
C ASN A 287 -16.48 13.66 -29.21
N ALA A 288 -15.34 14.36 -29.15
CA ALA A 288 -15.09 15.60 -29.87
C ALA A 288 -14.48 15.37 -31.27
N GLU A 289 -13.82 14.23 -31.49
CA GLU A 289 -13.20 13.85 -32.77
C GLU A 289 -14.19 13.17 -33.74
N ASP A 290 -15.29 12.60 -33.23
CA ASP A 290 -16.44 12.06 -33.98
C ASP A 290 -16.10 11.05 -35.10
N PHE A 291 -15.11 10.18 -34.88
CA PHE A 291 -14.67 9.15 -35.84
C PHE A 291 -15.67 8.00 -36.12
N GLY A 292 -16.94 8.16 -35.75
CA GLY A 292 -18.02 7.17 -35.91
C GLY A 292 -18.22 6.22 -34.72
N TYR A 293 -17.69 6.57 -33.55
CA TYR A 293 -17.92 5.91 -32.27
C TYR A 293 -17.96 6.95 -31.13
N LYS A 294 -18.59 6.61 -29.99
CA LYS A 294 -18.66 7.46 -28.80
C LYS A 294 -18.22 6.71 -27.54
N ALA A 295 -17.59 7.41 -26.61
CA ALA A 295 -17.12 6.87 -25.34
C ALA A 295 -17.86 7.51 -24.14
N GLY A 296 -18.27 6.68 -23.19
CA GLY A 296 -19.05 7.14 -22.03
C GLY A 296 -19.73 6.02 -21.26
N LEU A 297 -20.63 6.40 -20.36
CA LEU A 297 -21.72 5.53 -19.91
C LEU A 297 -22.99 5.87 -20.68
N LEU A 298 -23.75 4.84 -21.06
CA LEU A 298 -25.06 4.99 -21.68
C LEU A 298 -26.09 5.34 -20.61
N ASN A 299 -26.78 6.47 -20.76
CA ASN A 299 -27.81 6.90 -19.82
C ASN A 299 -29.23 6.44 -20.24
N LYS A 300 -30.21 6.71 -19.37
CA LYS A 300 -31.63 6.38 -19.59
C LYS A 300 -32.30 7.03 -20.82
N ASN A 301 -31.64 8.02 -21.44
CA ASN A 301 -32.13 8.73 -22.64
C ASN A 301 -31.47 8.20 -23.93
N ASP A 302 -30.73 7.08 -23.86
CA ASP A 302 -29.95 6.52 -24.98
C ASP A 302 -28.85 7.49 -25.49
N GLU A 303 -28.27 8.26 -24.56
CA GLU A 303 -27.13 9.15 -24.77
C GLU A 303 -25.88 8.54 -24.12
N VAL A 304 -24.76 8.53 -24.87
CA VAL A 304 -23.43 8.18 -24.34
C VAL A 304 -22.80 9.46 -23.78
N LYS A 305 -22.46 9.49 -22.48
CA LYS A 305 -21.83 10.66 -21.82
C LYS A 305 -20.54 10.26 -21.10
N PRO A 306 -19.43 11.01 -21.25
CA PRO A 306 -18.19 10.77 -20.50
C PRO A 306 -18.43 10.75 -19.00
N ALA A 307 -17.95 9.70 -18.33
CA ALA A 307 -18.01 9.51 -16.89
C ALA A 307 -16.61 9.57 -16.28
N TYR A 308 -16.52 9.82 -14.98
CA TYR A 308 -15.27 9.65 -14.23
C TYR A 308 -15.09 8.17 -13.90
N GLY A 309 -13.89 7.64 -14.11
CA GLY A 309 -13.63 6.19 -14.01
C GLY A 309 -14.09 5.39 -15.24
N LEU A 310 -14.91 4.36 -15.07
CA LEU A 310 -15.25 3.43 -16.16
C LEU A 310 -16.03 4.11 -17.29
N ASN A 311 -15.52 4.01 -18.51
CA ASN A 311 -16.24 4.35 -19.73
C ASN A 311 -16.30 3.14 -20.68
N ASN A 312 -17.31 3.10 -21.55
CA ASN A 312 -17.45 2.12 -22.62
C ASN A 312 -17.45 2.84 -23.97
N ALA A 313 -16.88 2.22 -25.00
CA ALA A 313 -17.02 2.71 -26.38
C ALA A 313 -18.19 2.02 -27.07
N TYR A 314 -18.94 2.80 -27.84
CA TYR A 314 -20.14 2.40 -28.53
C TYR A 314 -20.16 2.91 -29.97
N VAL A 315 -20.81 2.14 -30.85
CA VAL A 315 -21.07 2.49 -32.25
C VAL A 315 -22.56 2.45 -32.52
N GLN A 316 -23.02 3.19 -33.52
CA GLN A 316 -24.38 3.02 -34.03
C GLN A 316 -24.46 1.80 -34.96
N LYS A 317 -25.68 1.37 -35.24
CA LYS A 317 -25.97 0.30 -36.21
C LYS A 317 -25.26 0.56 -37.54
N ASP A 318 -24.83 -0.51 -38.20
CA ASP A 318 -24.17 -0.52 -39.52
C ASP A 318 -22.78 0.18 -39.57
N SER A 319 -22.22 0.58 -38.42
CA SER A 319 -20.82 1.04 -38.33
C SER A 319 -19.84 -0.09 -38.64
N LYS A 320 -18.79 0.23 -39.40
CA LYS A 320 -17.65 -0.68 -39.64
C LYS A 320 -16.66 -0.75 -38.46
N VAL A 321 -16.78 0.16 -37.49
CA VAL A 321 -15.94 0.16 -36.29
C VAL A 321 -16.38 -1.00 -35.39
N SER A 322 -15.48 -1.95 -35.13
CA SER A 322 -15.78 -3.24 -34.50
C SER A 322 -15.10 -3.46 -33.14
N GLY A 323 -14.17 -2.60 -32.74
CA GLY A 323 -13.44 -2.79 -31.49
C GLY A 323 -12.69 -1.54 -31.01
N LEU A 324 -12.46 -1.45 -29.70
CA LEU A 324 -11.58 -0.49 -29.06
C LEU A 324 -10.57 -1.21 -28.17
N ILE A 325 -9.29 -0.89 -28.34
CA ILE A 325 -8.18 -1.34 -27.48
C ILE A 325 -7.57 -0.07 -26.85
N ILE A 326 -7.32 -0.10 -25.54
CA ILE A 326 -6.59 0.97 -24.86
C ILE A 326 -5.14 0.55 -24.68
N ASP A 327 -4.24 1.36 -25.22
CA ASP A 327 -2.80 1.26 -25.01
C ASP A 327 -2.33 2.39 -24.09
N ILE A 328 -1.40 2.11 -23.19
CA ILE A 328 -0.91 3.08 -22.18
C ILE A 328 0.62 3.03 -22.15
N GLN A 329 1.24 4.01 -22.80
CA GLN A 329 2.65 4.32 -22.64
C GLN A 329 2.79 5.20 -21.39
N ARG A 330 3.22 4.60 -20.27
CA ARG A 330 3.54 5.35 -19.05
C ARG A 330 4.71 6.30 -19.31
N ALA A 331 4.70 7.46 -18.68
CA ALA A 331 5.86 8.34 -18.63
C ALA A 331 7.09 7.57 -18.13
N SER A 332 8.21 7.66 -18.85
CA SER A 332 9.48 7.16 -18.34
C SER A 332 9.80 7.87 -17.02
N PRO A 333 10.36 7.17 -16.01
CA PRO A 333 10.92 7.84 -14.85
C PRO A 333 11.90 8.92 -15.32
N ALA A 334 11.85 10.10 -14.73
CA ALA A 334 12.76 11.18 -15.12
C ALA A 334 14.20 10.69 -14.94
N PHE A 335 14.93 10.52 -16.07
CA PHE A 335 16.27 9.94 -16.05
C PHE A 335 17.12 10.61 -14.98
N SER A 336 17.64 9.81 -14.06
CA SER A 336 18.36 10.24 -12.86
C SER A 336 19.49 9.28 -12.54
N MET A 337 20.49 9.78 -11.81
CA MET A 337 21.69 9.03 -11.44
C MET A 337 22.10 9.41 -10.01
N ASP A 338 22.56 8.45 -9.22
CA ASP A 338 23.17 8.70 -7.92
C ASP A 338 24.43 7.86 -7.67
N ILE A 339 25.33 8.39 -6.83
CA ILE A 339 26.61 7.78 -6.48
C ILE A 339 26.55 7.43 -5.00
N THR A 340 26.77 6.16 -4.65
CA THR A 340 26.72 5.68 -3.25
C THR A 340 27.92 4.81 -2.92
N GLY A 341 28.27 4.69 -1.64
CA GLY A 341 29.37 3.84 -1.17
C GLY A 341 30.79 4.40 -1.37
N LEU A 342 30.96 5.55 -2.03
CA LEU A 342 32.26 6.24 -2.11
C LEU A 342 32.67 6.73 -0.71
N ASN A 343 33.86 6.35 -0.25
CA ASN A 343 34.39 6.83 1.03
C ASN A 343 34.86 8.28 0.91
N SER A 344 34.76 9.04 2.00
CA SER A 344 35.31 10.40 2.06
C SER A 344 36.84 10.43 2.18
N THR A 345 37.46 9.34 2.64
CA THR A 345 38.91 9.19 2.76
C THR A 345 39.40 7.80 2.31
N TYR A 346 40.61 7.76 1.76
CA TYR A 346 41.34 6.53 1.40
C TYR A 346 42.80 6.62 1.87
N LYS A 347 43.37 5.50 2.33
CA LYS A 347 44.81 5.38 2.58
C LYS A 347 45.51 4.89 1.31
N ILE A 348 46.64 5.50 0.97
CA ILE A 348 47.54 5.04 -0.10
C ILE A 348 48.33 3.83 0.41
N GLN A 349 48.56 2.84 -0.46
CA GLN A 349 49.41 1.67 -0.22
C GLN A 349 50.21 1.34 -1.48
N ASP A 350 51.54 1.25 -1.38
CA ASP A 350 52.49 1.11 -2.50
C ASP A 350 52.22 2.10 -3.65
N GLY A 351 51.86 3.35 -3.31
CA GLY A 351 51.48 4.39 -4.25
C GLY A 351 50.17 4.13 -4.99
N LYS A 352 49.27 3.29 -4.46
CA LYS A 352 47.97 2.92 -5.09
C LYS A 352 46.79 3.13 -4.15
N VAL A 353 45.62 3.35 -4.75
CA VAL A 353 44.31 3.36 -4.10
C VAL A 353 43.28 2.74 -5.05
N THR A 354 42.49 1.78 -4.58
CA THR A 354 41.31 1.28 -5.30
C THR A 354 40.05 1.95 -4.73
N LEU A 355 39.32 2.66 -5.58
CA LEU A 355 38.02 3.24 -5.25
C LEU A 355 36.92 2.22 -5.50
N HIS A 356 36.07 1.98 -4.50
CA HIS A 356 34.85 1.17 -4.64
C HIS A 356 33.63 2.07 -4.40
N PHE A 357 32.67 2.03 -5.31
CA PHE A 357 31.41 2.77 -5.22
C PHE A 357 30.35 2.16 -6.16
N ASN A 358 29.10 2.58 -6.01
CA ASN A 358 27.98 2.15 -6.84
C ASN A 358 27.38 3.35 -7.57
N VAL A 359 27.03 3.17 -8.84
CA VAL A 359 26.21 4.13 -9.60
C VAL A 359 24.82 3.52 -9.80
N ASN A 360 23.80 4.21 -9.28
CA ASN A 360 22.41 3.84 -9.47
C ASN A 360 21.80 4.75 -10.53
N ALA A 361 21.39 4.19 -11.67
CA ALA A 361 20.74 4.91 -12.77
C ALA A 361 19.28 4.46 -12.90
N ILE A 362 18.35 5.42 -12.99
CA ILE A 362 16.92 5.13 -13.08
C ILE A 362 16.33 5.79 -14.33
N GLY A 363 15.56 5.02 -15.11
CA GLY A 363 14.66 5.52 -16.16
C GLY A 363 15.18 5.50 -17.60
N ASP A 364 16.48 5.26 -17.83
CA ASP A 364 17.06 4.98 -19.16
C ASP A 364 18.40 4.25 -19.01
N SER A 365 18.71 3.29 -19.90
CA SER A 365 20.06 2.70 -19.93
C SER A 365 21.07 3.75 -20.34
N SER A 366 22.22 3.79 -19.68
CA SER A 366 23.22 4.83 -19.88
C SER A 366 24.63 4.27 -20.02
N HIS A 367 25.40 4.84 -20.94
CA HIS A 367 26.85 4.69 -20.90
C HIS A 367 27.39 5.62 -19.82
N VAL A 368 28.03 5.06 -18.80
CA VAL A 368 28.53 5.80 -17.63
C VAL A 368 30.05 5.83 -17.65
N GLN A 369 30.61 7.04 -17.64
CA GLN A 369 32.03 7.29 -17.48
C GLN A 369 32.31 7.89 -16.11
N ASN A 370 33.26 7.31 -15.39
CA ASN A 370 33.73 7.74 -14.09
C ASN A 370 35.18 8.19 -14.22
N ILE A 371 35.47 9.45 -13.89
CA ILE A 371 36.77 10.08 -14.12
C ILE A 371 37.28 10.63 -12.79
N VAL A 372 38.51 10.27 -12.40
CA VAL A 372 39.13 10.72 -11.16
C VAL A 372 40.13 11.82 -11.47
N TYR A 373 39.95 12.99 -10.85
CA TYR A 373 40.85 14.14 -10.95
C TYR A 373 41.61 14.36 -9.64
N ASN A 374 42.89 14.72 -9.74
CA ASN A 374 43.70 15.16 -8.59
C ASN A 374 43.47 16.66 -8.28
N ALA A 375 44.12 17.17 -7.24
CA ALA A 375 44.03 18.58 -6.82
C ALA A 375 44.53 19.58 -7.89
N GLN A 376 45.37 19.13 -8.84
CA GLN A 376 45.87 19.88 -9.99
C GLN A 376 44.88 19.87 -11.17
N ARG A 377 43.76 19.15 -11.06
CA ARG A 377 42.75 18.90 -12.10
C ARG A 377 43.25 18.04 -13.27
N GLU A 378 44.26 17.23 -13.02
CA GLU A 378 44.76 16.22 -13.96
C GLU A 378 43.96 14.92 -13.79
N GLU A 379 43.60 14.28 -14.89
CA GLU A 379 42.94 12.97 -14.87
C GLU A 379 43.97 11.89 -14.47
N VAL A 380 43.71 11.19 -13.36
CA VAL A 380 44.60 10.16 -12.81
C VAL A 380 44.07 8.73 -12.97
N ALA A 381 42.76 8.57 -13.16
CA ALA A 381 42.14 7.27 -13.45
C ALA A 381 40.76 7.45 -14.12
N ARG A 382 40.31 6.40 -14.81
CA ARG A 382 39.01 6.32 -15.48
C ARG A 382 38.47 4.90 -15.41
N GLY A 383 37.15 4.77 -15.28
CA GLY A 383 36.41 3.53 -15.50
C GLY A 383 35.09 3.82 -16.20
N GLU A 384 34.63 2.93 -17.07
CA GLU A 384 33.37 3.10 -17.81
C GLU A 384 32.63 1.77 -17.98
N ALA A 385 31.30 1.83 -17.96
CA ALA A 385 30.42 0.69 -18.18
C ALA A 385 29.03 1.15 -18.63
N ASP A 386 28.27 0.26 -19.27
CA ASP A 386 26.85 0.48 -19.55
C ASP A 386 26.02 0.07 -18.33
N VAL A 387 25.32 1.04 -17.74
CA VAL A 387 24.44 0.86 -16.59
C VAL A 387 22.99 0.81 -17.07
N ASN A 388 22.31 -0.32 -16.86
CA ASN A 388 20.87 -0.45 -17.10
C ASN A 388 20.07 0.09 -15.91
N ASP A 389 18.74 0.13 -16.02
CA ASP A 389 17.83 0.60 -14.96
C ASP A 389 18.07 -0.22 -13.66
N GLY A 390 18.71 0.39 -12.67
CA GLY A 390 19.29 -0.28 -11.51
C GLY A 390 20.67 0.23 -11.09
N THR A 391 21.40 -0.58 -10.32
CA THR A 391 22.67 -0.22 -9.68
C THR A 391 23.81 -1.08 -10.19
N GLU A 392 24.90 -0.44 -10.64
CA GLU A 392 26.14 -1.09 -11.08
C GLU A 392 27.30 -0.75 -10.12
N HIS A 393 28.21 -1.71 -9.91
CA HIS A 393 29.38 -1.51 -9.05
C HIS A 393 30.61 -1.10 -9.86
N PHE A 394 31.32 -0.08 -9.40
CA PHE A 394 32.55 0.39 -10.01
C PHE A 394 33.74 0.20 -9.06
N SER A 395 34.83 -0.31 -9.63
CA SER A 395 36.15 -0.41 -9.02
C SER A 395 37.14 0.36 -9.90
N ILE A 396 37.85 1.36 -9.36
CA ILE A 396 38.79 2.19 -10.12
C ILE A 396 40.13 2.28 -9.38
N ASP A 397 41.19 1.81 -10.02
CA ASP A 397 42.56 1.88 -9.50
C ASP A 397 43.25 3.20 -9.87
N VAL A 398 43.54 4.02 -8.86
CA VAL A 398 44.42 5.19 -8.98
C VAL A 398 45.85 4.74 -8.68
N ASN A 399 46.66 4.67 -9.73
CA ASN A 399 48.09 4.33 -9.64
C ASN A 399 48.94 5.60 -9.51
N LYS A 400 50.03 5.53 -8.74
CA LYS A 400 50.85 6.70 -8.35
C LYS A 400 50.05 7.76 -7.59
N ALA A 401 49.13 7.30 -6.74
CA ALA A 401 48.34 8.14 -5.84
C ALA A 401 49.24 8.95 -4.91
N VAL A 402 48.94 10.25 -4.75
CA VAL A 402 49.61 11.16 -3.81
C VAL A 402 48.62 11.72 -2.80
N ALA A 403 49.09 12.04 -1.59
CA ALA A 403 48.22 12.60 -0.56
C ALA A 403 47.62 13.95 -1.00
N GLY A 404 46.30 14.10 -0.92
CA GLY A 404 45.62 15.28 -1.45
C GLY A 404 44.11 15.10 -1.60
N ASN A 405 43.45 16.14 -2.12
CA ASN A 405 42.03 16.11 -2.46
C ASN A 405 41.85 15.62 -3.90
N TYR A 406 40.78 14.87 -4.14
CA TYR A 406 40.42 14.30 -5.44
C TYR A 406 38.92 14.46 -5.69
N ASP A 407 38.54 14.54 -6.96
CA ASP A 407 37.15 14.55 -7.40
C ASP A 407 36.85 13.33 -8.27
N LEU A 408 35.81 12.58 -7.91
CA LEU A 408 35.16 11.63 -8.82
C LEU A 408 34.10 12.38 -9.62
N VAL A 409 34.27 12.49 -10.93
CA VAL A 409 33.28 13.03 -11.86
C VAL A 409 32.62 11.87 -12.61
N THR A 410 31.35 11.62 -12.34
CA THR A 410 30.53 10.63 -13.05
C THR A 410 29.67 11.32 -14.08
N VAL A 411 29.77 10.90 -15.35
CA VAL A 411 28.95 11.36 -16.47
C VAL A 411 28.16 10.17 -17.01
N ALA A 412 26.84 10.25 -17.00
CA ALA A 412 25.96 9.27 -17.61
C ALA A 412 25.30 9.85 -18.87
N LYS A 413 25.49 9.18 -19.99
CA LYS A 413 24.86 9.48 -21.29
C LYS A 413 23.80 8.42 -21.58
N ALA A 414 22.54 8.81 -21.44
CA ALA A 414 21.38 7.97 -21.67
C ALA A 414 21.20 7.64 -23.16
N LYS A 415 20.55 6.51 -23.50
CA LYS A 415 20.25 6.14 -24.90
C LYS A 415 19.34 7.17 -25.59
N SER A 416 18.47 7.85 -24.84
CA SER A 416 17.70 9.03 -25.28
C SER A 416 18.55 10.25 -25.67
N GLY A 417 19.86 10.23 -25.43
CA GLY A 417 20.79 11.34 -25.69
C GLY A 417 20.90 12.36 -24.55
N LYS A 418 20.08 12.24 -23.49
CA LYS A 418 20.18 13.07 -22.28
C LYS A 418 21.49 12.76 -21.54
N VAL A 419 22.15 13.80 -21.03
CA VAL A 419 23.39 13.70 -20.25
C VAL A 419 23.15 14.21 -18.83
N ILE A 420 23.67 13.50 -17.84
CA ILE A 420 23.72 13.91 -16.43
C ILE A 420 25.16 13.77 -15.93
N GLN A 421 25.61 14.74 -15.13
CA GLN A 421 26.90 14.72 -14.46
C GLN A 421 26.70 14.92 -12.96
N LYS A 422 27.45 14.18 -12.15
CA LYS A 422 27.64 14.42 -10.71
C LYS A 422 29.14 14.44 -10.38
N THR A 423 29.49 15.17 -9.33
CA THR A 423 30.85 15.20 -8.78
C THR A 423 30.80 14.82 -7.31
N SER A 424 31.76 14.02 -6.83
CA SER A 424 31.90 13.63 -5.44
C SER A 424 33.37 13.74 -5.01
N SER A 425 33.65 14.66 -4.11
CA SER A 425 35.01 14.95 -3.62
C SER A 425 35.39 14.02 -2.46
N PHE A 426 36.65 13.58 -2.44
CA PHE A 426 37.22 12.73 -1.40
C PHE A 426 38.71 13.06 -1.18
N LYS A 427 39.33 12.46 -0.17
CA LYS A 427 40.75 12.72 0.17
C LYS A 427 41.57 11.43 0.20
N MET A 428 42.76 11.46 -0.41
CA MET A 428 43.77 10.42 -0.21
C MET A 428 44.78 10.83 0.85
N MET A 429 45.13 9.90 1.72
CA MET A 429 46.11 10.05 2.80
C MET A 429 47.37 9.25 2.46
N GLY A 430 48.55 9.83 2.74
CA GLY A 430 49.83 9.19 2.48
C GLY A 430 50.04 7.90 3.29
N GLU A 431 51.05 7.15 2.88
CA GLU A 431 51.52 5.98 3.63
C GLU A 431 52.12 6.40 4.98
N ASP A 432 51.89 5.57 6.00
CA ASP A 432 52.53 5.69 7.31
C ASP A 432 54.02 5.32 7.15
N ILE A 433 54.91 6.32 7.08
CA ILE A 433 56.35 6.13 6.80
C ILE A 433 57.02 5.42 8.00
N SER A 434 57.47 4.19 7.80
CA SER A 434 58.39 3.52 8.72
C SER A 434 59.84 3.98 8.46
N ILE A 435 60.45 4.64 9.44
CA ILE A 435 61.84 5.11 9.39
C ILE A 435 62.69 4.29 10.38
N PRO A 436 63.91 3.83 10.02
CA PRO A 436 64.82 3.13 10.95
C PRO A 436 65.45 4.05 12.01
N ASP A 437 66.06 3.44 13.03
CA ASP A 437 66.55 4.09 14.26
C ASP A 437 67.63 5.20 14.11
N ASP A 438 67.57 6.12 15.09
CA ASP A 438 68.61 7.03 15.63
C ASP A 438 69.14 8.26 14.82
N PRO A 439 69.51 9.38 15.49
CA PRO A 439 68.82 10.06 16.60
C PRO A 439 68.88 11.62 16.57
N ILE A 440 68.14 12.30 17.48
CA ILE A 440 68.28 13.73 17.94
C ILE A 440 67.89 14.82 16.90
N ASP A 441 67.10 15.88 17.13
CA ASP A 441 66.30 16.45 18.25
C ASP A 441 65.45 17.63 17.67
N VAL A 442 64.35 18.20 18.22
CA VAL A 442 63.36 17.92 19.29
C VAL A 442 62.04 18.63 18.90
N VAL A 443 60.88 17.95 18.94
CA VAL A 443 59.58 18.51 19.38
C VAL A 443 58.78 17.38 20.08
N PRO A 444 58.45 17.49 21.39
CA PRO A 444 57.81 16.42 22.17
C PRO A 444 56.27 16.66 22.31
N PRO A 445 55.44 15.71 22.82
CA PRO A 445 54.54 14.99 21.92
C PRO A 445 53.05 15.01 22.34
N VAL A 446 52.18 14.49 21.48
CA VAL A 446 50.86 13.97 21.91
C VAL A 446 51.13 12.68 22.69
N ASN A 447 50.57 12.55 23.89
CA ASN A 447 50.79 11.41 24.79
C ASN A 447 49.55 10.51 24.76
N ASP A 448 49.72 9.19 24.62
CA ASP A 448 48.64 8.18 24.53
C ASP A 448 47.65 8.18 25.72
N LYS A 449 47.87 9.02 26.73
CA LYS A 449 46.97 9.25 27.86
C LYS A 449 45.91 10.33 27.64
N TYR A 450 46.12 11.31 26.75
CA TYR A 450 45.15 12.37 26.48
C TYR A 450 45.36 13.04 25.11
N ASP A 451 44.25 13.41 24.45
CA ASP A 451 44.24 13.92 23.07
C ASP A 451 44.63 15.40 22.98
N PHE A 452 44.24 16.20 23.98
CA PHE A 452 44.50 17.65 24.01
C PHE A 452 44.81 18.17 25.41
N THR A 453 45.47 19.33 25.49
CA THR A 453 45.60 20.10 26.74
C THR A 453 44.55 21.20 26.76
N TYR A 454 43.62 21.20 27.73
CA TYR A 454 42.54 22.18 27.81
C TYR A 454 43.10 23.61 28.05
N PRO A 455 42.63 24.66 27.34
CA PRO A 455 41.46 24.73 26.43
C PRO A 455 41.79 24.57 24.93
N ASN A 456 42.95 24.02 24.57
CA ASN A 456 43.36 23.96 23.16
C ASN A 456 42.49 22.96 22.40
N GLY A 457 42.01 23.35 21.21
CA GLY A 457 41.25 22.47 20.32
C GLY A 457 39.80 22.21 20.72
N ILE A 458 39.17 23.07 21.54
CA ILE A 458 37.76 22.93 22.00
C ILE A 458 36.78 22.55 20.87
N ASP A 459 36.87 23.17 19.70
CA ASP A 459 35.98 22.88 18.56
C ASP A 459 36.13 21.45 18.02
N SER A 460 37.26 20.80 18.27
CA SER A 460 37.55 19.41 17.89
C SER A 460 37.12 18.38 18.95
N TYR A 461 36.70 18.80 20.15
CA TYR A 461 36.32 17.85 21.20
C TYR A 461 35.06 17.06 20.80
N THR A 462 35.11 15.74 20.93
CA THR A 462 33.99 14.84 20.67
C THR A 462 33.76 13.93 21.88
N PHE A 463 32.71 13.12 21.84
CA PHE A 463 32.40 12.20 22.92
C PHE A 463 33.55 11.20 23.09
N GLY A 464 34.06 11.06 24.31
CA GLY A 464 35.23 10.26 24.60
C GLY A 464 36.58 10.97 24.46
N THR A 465 36.65 12.20 23.94
CA THR A 465 37.90 12.99 23.93
C THR A 465 38.44 13.17 25.34
N ARG A 466 39.72 12.88 25.55
CA ARG A 466 40.45 13.01 26.80
C ARG A 466 41.29 14.27 26.78
N VAL A 467 41.17 15.11 27.80
CA VAL A 467 41.93 16.35 27.92
C VAL A 467 42.67 16.44 29.24
N LEU A 468 43.94 16.86 29.19
CA LEU A 468 44.68 17.26 30.37
C LEU A 468 44.21 18.66 30.82
N GLN A 469 43.89 18.83 32.09
CA GLN A 469 43.61 20.12 32.72
C GLN A 469 44.90 20.63 33.41
N PRO A 470 45.59 21.66 32.88
CA PRO A 470 46.85 22.14 33.46
C PRO A 470 46.74 22.65 34.90
N LYS A 471 45.54 23.08 35.32
CA LYS A 471 45.33 23.68 36.64
C LYS A 471 45.36 22.69 37.80
N ASP A 472 45.04 21.42 37.55
CA ASP A 472 45.03 20.35 38.57
C ASP A 472 45.80 19.10 38.13
N GLY A 473 46.54 19.19 37.01
CA GLY A 473 47.35 18.12 36.43
C GLY A 473 46.57 16.93 35.87
N SER A 474 45.24 16.96 35.94
CA SER A 474 44.43 15.75 35.83
C SER A 474 43.82 15.55 34.44
N ILE A 475 43.50 14.30 34.10
CA ILE A 475 42.91 13.96 32.79
C ILE A 475 41.40 13.73 32.92
N TYR A 476 40.65 14.43 32.08
CA TYR A 476 39.20 14.39 32.02
C TYR A 476 38.72 13.87 30.67
N GLN A 477 37.75 12.96 30.65
CA GLN A 477 37.16 12.41 29.43
C GLN A 477 35.75 12.96 29.21
N CYS A 478 35.50 13.47 28.00
CA CYS A 478 34.19 13.98 27.61
C CYS A 478 33.16 12.84 27.60
N LYS A 479 32.01 13.05 28.25
CA LYS A 479 30.97 12.03 28.37
C LYS A 479 30.26 11.74 27.03
N PRO A 480 29.62 10.58 26.89
CA PRO A 480 28.71 10.31 25.77
C PRO A 480 27.45 11.20 25.83
N LEU A 481 26.63 11.09 24.79
CA LEU A 481 25.34 11.76 24.70
C LEU A 481 24.38 11.36 25.85
N PRO A 482 23.52 12.28 26.31
CA PRO A 482 23.37 13.67 25.86
C PRO A 482 24.38 14.64 26.48
N HIS A 483 25.02 14.30 27.60
CA HIS A 483 25.78 15.26 28.41
C HIS A 483 27.10 15.74 27.76
N GLY A 484 27.67 14.97 26.84
CA GLY A 484 28.88 15.35 26.11
C GLY A 484 28.76 16.62 25.26
N PHE A 485 27.55 17.10 24.92
CA PHE A 485 27.38 18.35 24.18
C PHE A 485 27.99 19.57 24.90
N TRP A 486 28.10 19.51 26.23
CA TRP A 486 28.63 20.58 27.05
C TRP A 486 30.17 20.61 27.13
N CYS A 487 30.88 19.59 26.65
CA CYS A 487 32.36 19.55 26.66
C CYS A 487 33.01 20.71 25.89
N LYS A 488 32.30 21.32 24.93
CA LYS A 488 32.77 22.50 24.19
C LYS A 488 32.46 23.83 24.87
N GLN A 489 31.69 23.82 25.96
CA GLN A 489 31.19 25.03 26.60
C GLN A 489 32.01 25.39 27.83
N GLY A 490 32.58 26.60 27.86
CA GLY A 490 33.50 27.03 28.91
C GLY A 490 32.92 27.01 30.34
N ALA A 491 31.59 27.11 30.49
CA ALA A 491 30.91 26.98 31.78
C ALA A 491 31.07 25.57 32.42
N TYR A 492 31.29 24.55 31.58
CA TYR A 492 31.45 23.15 31.97
C TYR A 492 32.91 22.68 31.87
N ALA A 493 33.88 23.60 31.98
CA ALA A 493 35.30 23.30 31.87
C ALA A 493 35.73 22.15 32.82
N PRO A 494 36.63 21.24 32.38
CA PRO A 494 37.07 20.11 33.19
C PRO A 494 37.72 20.57 34.51
N GLY A 495 37.29 20.01 35.64
CA GLY A 495 37.68 20.44 36.99
C GLY A 495 36.93 21.66 37.55
N GLY A 496 36.06 22.30 36.76
CA GLY A 496 35.17 23.39 37.20
C GLY A 496 33.91 22.92 37.93
N ILE A 497 33.12 23.87 38.44
CA ILE A 497 31.94 23.60 39.30
C ILE A 497 30.85 22.74 38.65
N TYR A 498 30.65 22.85 37.33
CA TYR A 498 29.72 22.03 36.54
C TYR A 498 30.43 20.90 35.76
N SER A 499 31.73 20.68 36.00
CA SER A 499 32.54 19.70 35.26
C SER A 499 31.98 18.29 35.32
N SER A 500 31.33 17.92 36.43
CA SER A 500 30.79 16.58 36.65
C SER A 500 29.60 16.25 35.74
N GLU A 501 28.95 17.25 35.13
CA GLU A 501 27.87 17.04 34.16
C GLU A 501 28.45 16.61 32.81
N ALA A 502 29.46 17.32 32.29
CA ALA A 502 30.04 17.10 30.96
C ALA A 502 31.21 16.09 30.93
N TRP A 503 31.99 15.97 32.02
CA TRP A 503 33.26 15.24 32.05
C TRP A 503 33.30 14.17 33.13
N THR A 504 34.11 13.13 32.89
CA THR A 504 34.51 12.13 33.88
C THR A 504 36.01 12.30 34.15
N LYS A 505 36.43 12.42 35.41
CA LYS A 505 37.86 12.38 35.77
C LYS A 505 38.38 10.95 35.62
N VAL A 506 39.40 10.74 34.80
CA VAL A 506 39.91 9.40 34.43
C VAL A 506 41.39 9.16 34.80
N SER A 507 42.13 10.22 35.14
CA SER A 507 43.44 10.11 35.80
C SER A 507 43.65 11.34 36.69
N ASN A 508 44.42 11.16 37.76
CA ASN A 508 45.22 12.26 38.34
C ASN A 508 46.52 12.42 37.56
#